data_AF-A0A7C4C4T9-F1
#
_entry.id   AF-A0A7C4C4T9-F1
#
_cell.length_a   1.000
_cell.length_b   1.000
_cell.length_c   1.000
_cell.angle_alpha   90.00
_cell.angle_beta   90.00
_cell.angle_gamma   90.00
#
_symmetry.space_group_name_H-M   'P 1'
#
loop_
_entity.id
_entity.type
_entity.pdbx_description
1 polymer ?
#
loop_
_entity_poly.entity_id
_entity_poly.type
_entity_poly.pdbx_seq_one_letter_code
_entity_poly.pdbx_strand_id
1 'polypeptide(L)'
;MLGCEIDVPGLGRFKIIINSIDNNITFRITKSIESEKFNVKISTVNDRKVIVELVPSDTFQRQVEYGVAYTHIREDEATLTVMIYDKSSSGIEVLKNFLKYVEDYLSARGVKTVKLINIGNLTLSILLELGYSYMGIYSFRKTIRPSYIC
;
A
#
# COMPACT_ATOMS: atom_id res chain seq x y z
N MET A 1 -18.25 -2.14 -11.65
CA MET A 1 -16.77 -2.02 -11.71
C MET A 1 -16.30 -1.49 -10.37
N LEU A 2 -15.44 -2.20 -9.65
CA LEU A 2 -14.77 -1.63 -8.48
C LEU A 2 -13.92 -0.44 -8.96
N GLY A 3 -14.21 0.75 -8.43
CA GLY A 3 -13.36 1.93 -8.69
C GLY A 3 -11.92 1.61 -8.31
N CYS A 4 -10.94 2.13 -9.05
CA CYS A 4 -9.52 1.98 -8.73
C CYS A 4 -9.09 2.98 -7.65
N GLU A 5 -9.96 3.24 -6.67
CA GLU A 5 -9.77 4.23 -5.62
C GLU A 5 -10.36 3.72 -4.30
N ILE A 6 -9.73 4.06 -3.19
CA ILE A 6 -10.26 3.87 -1.83
C ILE A 6 -10.27 5.20 -1.11
N ASP A 7 -11.32 5.45 -0.33
CA ASP A 7 -11.37 6.60 0.57
C ASP A 7 -11.10 6.13 1.99
N VAL A 8 -10.08 6.70 2.63
CA VAL A 8 -9.65 6.32 3.96
C VAL A 8 -10.06 7.45 4.92
N PRO A 9 -10.94 7.19 5.91
CA PRO A 9 -11.43 8.22 6.82
C PRO A 9 -10.28 9.01 7.47
N GLY A 10 -10.34 10.34 7.38
CA GLY A 10 -9.32 11.25 7.92
C GLY A 10 -8.01 11.32 7.12
N LEU A 11 -7.79 10.43 6.14
CA LEU A 11 -6.60 10.43 5.27
C LEU A 11 -6.95 10.73 3.81
N GLY A 12 -8.23 10.71 3.44
CA GLY A 12 -8.73 11.05 2.12
C GLY A 12 -8.51 9.94 1.11
N ARG A 13 -8.52 10.32 -0.18
CA ARG A 13 -8.58 9.39 -1.29
C ARG A 13 -7.21 8.89 -1.75
N PHE A 14 -7.13 7.59 -2.01
CA PHE A 14 -5.98 6.90 -2.59
C PHE A 14 -6.38 6.21 -3.89
N LYS A 15 -5.47 6.18 -4.85
CA LYS A 15 -5.62 5.49 -6.12
C LYS A 15 -4.88 4.15 -6.08
N ILE A 16 -5.53 3.11 -6.58
CA ILE A 16 -4.96 1.77 -6.73
C ILE A 16 -4.67 1.52 -8.20
N ILE A 17 -3.40 1.31 -8.54
CA ILE A 17 -2.98 0.93 -9.89
C ILE A 17 -2.90 -0.59 -9.95
N ILE A 18 -3.67 -1.19 -10.85
CA ILE A 18 -3.75 -2.65 -11.02
C ILE A 18 -3.10 -3.03 -12.35
N ASN A 19 -2.10 -3.91 -12.30
CA ASN A 19 -1.48 -4.51 -13.48
C ASN A 19 -1.71 -6.03 -13.39
N SER A 20 -2.30 -6.63 -14.43
CA SER A 20 -2.61 -8.07 -14.48
C SER A 20 -1.93 -8.70 -15.69
N ILE A 21 -1.17 -9.77 -15.47
CA ILE A 21 -0.56 -10.60 -16.52
C ILE A 21 -0.84 -12.06 -16.15
N ASP A 22 -1.67 -12.73 -16.95
CA ASP A 22 -2.18 -14.07 -16.65
C ASP A 22 -2.78 -14.15 -15.24
N ASN A 23 -2.31 -15.11 -14.44
CA ASN A 23 -2.72 -15.33 -13.04
C ASN A 23 -1.97 -14.43 -12.05
N ASN A 24 -1.14 -13.50 -12.52
CA ASN A 24 -0.35 -12.60 -11.68
C ASN A 24 -0.95 -11.20 -11.69
N ILE A 25 -1.14 -10.62 -10.51
CA ILE A 25 -1.75 -9.30 -10.35
C ILE A 25 -0.88 -8.49 -9.40
N THR A 26 -0.54 -7.27 -9.80
CA THR A 26 0.13 -6.30 -8.94
C THR A 26 -0.80 -5.14 -8.66
N PHE A 27 -0.96 -4.81 -7.38
CA PHE A 27 -1.71 -3.68 -6.88
C PHE A 27 -0.73 -2.69 -6.25
N ARG A 28 -0.77 -1.43 -6.68
CA ARG A 28 0.01 -0.35 -6.06
C ARG A 28 -0.93 0.70 -5.53
N ILE A 29 -0.86 1.00 -4.23
CA ILE A 29 -1.64 2.07 -3.63
C ILE A 29 -0.82 3.36 -3.62
N THR A 30 -1.40 4.41 -4.19
CA THR A 30 -0.73 5.69 -4.41
C THR A 30 -1.63 6.84 -4.02
N LYS A 31 -1.02 7.97 -3.68
CA LYS A 31 -1.74 9.23 -3.45
C LYS A 31 -0.97 10.39 -4.07
N SER A 32 -1.69 11.33 -4.67
CA SER A 32 -1.12 12.62 -5.05
C SER A 32 -1.03 13.48 -3.80
N ILE A 33 0.17 13.94 -3.48
CA ILE A 33 0.40 14.88 -2.39
C ILE A 33 1.07 16.13 -2.96
N GLU A 34 0.77 17.26 -2.33
CA GLU A 34 1.57 18.46 -2.53
C GLU A 34 2.93 18.26 -1.83
N SER A 35 4.00 18.71 -2.48
CA SER A 35 5.36 18.67 -1.95
C SER A 35 6.11 19.93 -2.34
N GLU A 36 6.98 20.38 -1.45
CA GLU A 36 7.77 21.59 -1.66
C GLU A 36 8.99 21.30 -2.54
N LYS A 37 9.31 22.24 -3.44
CA LYS A 37 10.59 22.32 -4.12
C LYS A 37 11.51 23.23 -3.34
N PHE A 38 12.73 22.78 -3.11
CA PHE A 38 13.76 23.58 -2.44
C PHE A 38 14.85 23.97 -3.43
N ASN A 39 15.20 25.25 -3.43
CA ASN A 39 16.44 25.73 -4.00
C ASN A 39 17.55 25.61 -2.96
N VAL A 40 18.75 25.24 -3.40
CA VAL A 40 19.94 25.21 -2.55
C VAL A 40 20.66 26.55 -2.70
N LYS A 41 20.76 27.31 -1.60
CA LYS A 41 21.55 28.54 -1.54
C LYS A 41 22.81 28.27 -0.71
N ILE A 42 23.97 28.54 -1.30
CA ILE A 42 25.27 28.29 -0.67
C ILE A 42 25.94 29.64 -0.42
N SER A 43 26.31 29.90 0.83
CA SER A 43 27.02 31.11 1.24
C SER A 43 28.35 30.73 1.91
N THR A 44 29.46 31.15 1.31
CA THR A 44 30.80 30.93 1.89
C THR A 44 31.05 31.94 3.00
N VAL A 45 31.33 31.45 4.21
CA VAL A 45 31.68 32.29 5.36
C VAL A 45 33.18 32.56 5.37
N ASN A 46 33.99 31.53 5.08
CA ASN A 46 35.43 31.60 4.82
C ASN A 46 35.91 30.31 4.13
N ASP A 47 37.21 30.21 3.86
CA ASP A 47 37.85 29.09 3.14
C ASP A 47 37.61 27.70 3.77
N ARG A 48 37.14 27.64 5.03
CA ARG A 48 36.87 26.39 5.76
C ARG A 48 35.40 26.23 6.16
N LYS A 49 34.53 27.20 5.88
CA LYS A 49 33.14 27.19 6.34
C LYS A 49 32.19 27.70 5.27
N VAL A 50 31.19 26.89 4.97
CA VAL A 50 30.10 27.19 4.04
C VAL A 50 28.77 26.96 4.76
N ILE A 51 27.79 27.82 4.49
CA ILE A 51 26.41 27.64 4.93
C ILE A 51 25.60 27.18 3.72
N VAL A 52 24.87 26.09 3.88
CA VAL A 52 23.94 25.56 2.87
C VAL A 52 22.53 25.74 3.41
N GLU A 53 21.74 26.56 2.74
CA GLU A 53 20.35 26.85 3.07
C GLU A 53 19.45 26.16 2.04
N LEU A 54 18.42 25.47 2.50
CA LEU A 54 17.32 24.99 1.66
C LEU A 54 16.20 26.04 1.71
N VAL A 55 15.95 26.70 0.58
CA VAL A 55 14.95 27.77 0.47
C VAL A 55 13.74 27.24 -0.30
N PRO A 56 12.53 27.22 0.29
CA PRO A 56 11.32 26.87 -0.44
C PRO A 56 11.15 27.77 -1.65
N SER A 57 10.81 27.19 -2.80
CA SER A 57 10.76 27.91 -4.08
C SER A 57 9.41 27.80 -4.78
N ASP A 58 8.75 26.66 -4.64
CA ASP A 58 7.50 26.33 -5.32
C ASP A 58 6.90 25.08 -4.68
N THR A 59 5.67 24.74 -5.03
CA THR A 59 5.06 23.45 -4.71
C THR A 59 4.77 22.66 -5.99
N PHE A 60 4.69 21.34 -5.86
CA PHE A 60 4.25 20.48 -6.95
C PHE A 60 3.47 19.30 -6.44
N GLN A 61 2.60 18.78 -7.30
CA GLN A 61 1.95 17.50 -7.08
C GLN A 61 2.91 16.38 -7.42
N ARG A 62 3.16 15.49 -6.46
CA ARG A 62 3.89 14.25 -6.69
C ARG A 62 3.05 13.05 -6.28
N GLN A 63 3.18 11.97 -7.04
CA GLN A 63 2.58 10.71 -6.69
C GLN A 63 3.51 9.96 -5.74
N VAL A 64 2.98 9.57 -4.57
CA VAL A 64 3.70 8.76 -3.59
C VAL A 64 3.05 7.39 -3.51
N GLU A 65 3.85 6.33 -3.53
CA GLU A 65 3.42 4.96 -3.29
C GLU A 65 3.44 4.67 -1.78
N TYR A 66 2.35 4.11 -1.27
CA TYR A 66 2.19 3.76 0.15
C TYR A 66 2.40 2.26 0.40
N GLY A 67 2.28 1.45 -0.66
CA GLY A 67 2.51 0.02 -0.59
C GLY A 67 2.20 -0.69 -1.90
N VAL A 68 2.63 -1.95 -1.94
CA VAL A 68 2.43 -2.84 -3.07
C VAL A 68 1.95 -4.20 -2.56
N ALA A 69 1.04 -4.79 -3.32
CA ALA A 69 0.60 -6.16 -3.13
C ALA A 69 0.74 -6.91 -4.44
N TYR A 70 1.44 -8.03 -4.41
CA TYR A 70 1.57 -8.95 -5.54
C TYR A 70 0.78 -10.22 -5.25
N THR A 71 0.00 -10.67 -6.22
CA THR A 71 -0.85 -11.84 -6.08
C THR A 71 -0.59 -12.82 -7.21
N HIS A 72 -0.48 -14.09 -6.87
CA HIS A 72 -0.56 -15.21 -7.81
C HIS A 72 -1.80 -16.05 -7.51
N ILE A 73 -2.70 -16.19 -8.49
CA ILE A 73 -3.95 -16.96 -8.38
C ILE A 73 -3.74 -18.38 -8.90
N ARG A 74 -4.25 -19.37 -8.16
CA ARG A 74 -4.36 -20.76 -8.57
C ARG A 74 -5.74 -21.27 -8.18
N GLU A 75 -6.59 -21.48 -9.17
CA GLU A 75 -7.99 -21.90 -8.97
C GLU A 75 -8.73 -20.93 -8.03
N ASP A 76 -9.22 -21.42 -6.88
CA ASP A 76 -9.91 -20.61 -5.88
C ASP A 76 -9.00 -20.14 -4.72
N GLU A 77 -7.69 -20.33 -4.84
CA GLU A 77 -6.70 -19.83 -3.89
C GLU A 77 -5.81 -18.73 -4.51
N ALA A 78 -5.39 -17.77 -3.68
CA ALA A 78 -4.43 -16.75 -4.06
C ALA A 78 -3.31 -16.64 -3.04
N THR A 79 -2.06 -16.57 -3.50
CA THR A 79 -0.92 -16.18 -2.66
C THR A 79 -0.67 -14.69 -2.83
N LEU A 80 -0.87 -13.95 -1.75
CA LEU A 80 -0.76 -12.50 -1.66
C LEU A 80 0.53 -12.14 -0.91
N THR A 81 1.42 -11.38 -1.53
CA THR A 81 2.66 -10.88 -0.94
C THR A 81 2.54 -9.38 -0.79
N VAL A 82 2.66 -8.86 0.44
CA VAL A 82 2.39 -7.44 0.73
C VAL A 82 3.60 -6.77 1.35
N MET A 83 3.89 -5.58 0.85
CA MET A 83 4.90 -4.68 1.38
C MET A 83 4.28 -3.29 1.59
N ILE A 84 4.43 -2.77 2.80
CA ILE A 84 3.98 -1.43 3.19
C ILE A 84 5.20 -0.63 3.64
N TYR A 85 5.26 0.62 3.20
CA TYR A 85 6.39 1.49 3.50
C TYR A 85 6.18 2.32 4.77
N ASP A 86 4.93 2.68 5.07
CA ASP A 86 4.57 3.46 6.27
C ASP A 86 3.94 2.59 7.36
N LYS A 87 4.62 2.50 8.50
CA LYS A 87 4.17 1.73 9.68
C LYS A 87 3.53 2.60 10.77
N SER A 88 3.31 3.88 10.50
CA SER A 88 2.53 4.76 11.38
C SER A 88 1.09 4.27 11.50
N SER A 89 0.35 4.75 12.51
CA SER A 89 -1.08 4.46 12.64
C SER A 89 -1.87 4.79 11.38
N SER A 90 -1.54 5.91 10.72
CA SER A 90 -2.12 6.30 9.44
C SER A 90 -1.78 5.33 8.32
N GLY A 91 -0.51 4.91 8.23
CA GLY A 91 -0.06 3.91 7.24
C GLY A 91 -0.74 2.56 7.43
N ILE A 92 -0.94 2.13 8.68
CA ILE A 92 -1.70 0.91 9.00
C ILE A 92 -3.16 1.02 8.57
N GLU A 93 -3.81 2.16 8.79
CA GLU A 93 -5.20 2.35 8.37
C GLU A 93 -5.37 2.31 6.84
N VAL A 94 -4.43 2.93 6.10
CA VAL A 94 -4.36 2.82 4.64
C VAL A 94 -4.18 1.37 4.20
N LEU A 95 -3.27 0.63 4.84
CA LEU A 95 -3.05 -0.79 4.58
C LEU A 95 -4.32 -1.63 4.81
N LYS A 96 -5.06 -1.41 5.91
CA LYS A 96 -6.28 -2.18 6.20
C LYS A 96 -7.30 -2.05 5.08
N ASN A 97 -7.56 -0.81 4.66
CA ASN A 97 -8.48 -0.52 3.57
C ASN A 97 -7.94 -1.04 2.22
N PHE A 98 -6.63 -0.97 2.00
CA PHE A 98 -5.98 -1.52 0.82
C PHE A 98 -6.10 -3.04 0.72
N LEU A 99 -5.82 -3.79 1.80
CA LEU A 99 -5.98 -5.24 1.82
C LEU A 99 -7.42 -5.66 1.60
N LYS A 100 -8.37 -4.96 2.24
CA LYS A 100 -9.80 -5.20 2.02
C LYS A 100 -10.15 -5.05 0.53
N TYR A 101 -9.69 -3.97 -0.11
CA TYR A 101 -9.90 -3.78 -1.54
C TYR A 101 -9.32 -4.93 -2.38
N VAL A 102 -8.09 -5.36 -2.08
CA VAL A 102 -7.44 -6.47 -2.79
C VAL A 102 -8.24 -7.76 -2.59
N GLU A 103 -8.68 -8.06 -1.36
CA GLU A 103 -9.50 -9.23 -1.06
C GLU A 103 -10.85 -9.19 -1.82
N ASP A 104 -11.53 -8.05 -1.82
CA ASP A 104 -12.79 -7.87 -2.55
C ASP A 104 -12.59 -8.06 -4.06
N TYR A 105 -11.48 -7.54 -4.61
CA TYR A 105 -11.10 -7.73 -6.01
C TYR A 105 -10.83 -9.20 -6.35
N LEU A 106 -10.09 -9.91 -5.49
CA LEU A 106 -9.78 -11.34 -5.67
C LEU A 106 -11.05 -12.20 -5.55
N SER A 107 -11.92 -11.86 -4.60
CA SER A 107 -13.21 -12.51 -4.40
C SER A 107 -14.10 -12.41 -5.63
N ALA A 108 -14.16 -11.22 -6.26
CA ALA A 108 -14.88 -11.02 -7.52
C ALA A 108 -14.32 -11.85 -8.69
N ARG A 109 -13.08 -12.35 -8.57
CA ARG A 109 -12.44 -13.28 -9.51
C ARG A 109 -12.59 -14.76 -9.14
N GLY A 110 -13.40 -15.08 -8.13
CA GLY A 110 -13.67 -16.45 -7.71
C GLY A 110 -12.68 -17.01 -6.68
N VAL A 111 -11.74 -16.21 -6.19
CA VAL A 111 -10.85 -16.61 -5.10
C VAL A 111 -11.65 -16.70 -3.80
N LYS A 112 -11.49 -17.80 -3.08
CA LYS A 112 -12.13 -18.05 -1.77
C LYS A 112 -11.13 -17.99 -0.62
N THR A 113 -9.86 -18.28 -0.88
CA THR A 113 -8.83 -18.32 0.14
C THR A 113 -7.62 -17.49 -0.25
N VAL A 114 -7.16 -16.64 0.65
CA VAL A 114 -5.93 -15.86 0.50
C VAL A 114 -4.89 -16.36 1.49
N LYS A 115 -3.71 -16.70 0.98
CA LYS A 115 -2.49 -16.91 1.75
C LYS A 115 -1.65 -15.64 1.70
N LEU A 116 -1.53 -14.93 2.80
CA LEU A 116 -0.73 -13.71 2.93
C LEU A 116 0.70 -14.04 3.37
N ILE A 117 1.68 -13.53 2.62
CA ILE A 117 3.10 -13.49 2.95
C ILE A 117 3.43 -12.06 3.38
N ASN A 118 3.66 -11.88 4.68
CA ASN A 118 3.89 -10.58 5.31
C ASN A 118 5.38 -10.20 5.25
N ILE A 119 5.85 -9.67 4.11
CA ILE A 119 7.23 -9.19 3.95
C ILE A 119 7.45 -7.86 4.71
N GLY A 120 6.40 -7.06 4.87
CA GLY A 120 6.45 -5.79 5.58
C GLY A 120 6.71 -5.90 7.09
N ASN A 121 6.73 -7.11 7.67
CA ASN A 121 6.81 -7.34 9.12
C ASN A 121 5.74 -6.56 9.90
N LEU A 122 4.50 -6.59 9.41
CA LEU A 122 3.35 -6.13 10.19
C LEU A 122 3.23 -6.96 11.47
N THR A 123 2.80 -6.32 12.56
CA THR A 123 2.63 -7.02 13.83
C THR A 123 1.53 -8.07 13.73
N LEU A 124 1.71 -9.18 14.46
CA LEU A 124 0.72 -10.25 14.53
C LEU A 124 -0.66 -9.72 14.93
N SER A 125 -0.72 -8.76 15.86
CA SER A 125 -1.98 -8.15 16.31
C SER A 125 -2.81 -7.54 15.17
N ILE A 126 -2.16 -6.82 14.25
CA ILE A 126 -2.84 -6.19 13.10
C ILE A 126 -3.38 -7.26 12.15
N LEU A 127 -2.62 -8.33 11.92
CA LEU A 127 -3.03 -9.41 11.03
C LEU A 127 -4.21 -10.21 11.60
N LEU A 128 -4.19 -10.47 12.91
CA LEU A 128 -5.31 -11.10 13.60
C LEU A 128 -6.57 -10.21 13.55
N GLU A 129 -6.43 -8.90 13.74
CA GLU A 129 -7.53 -7.93 13.61
C GLU A 129 -8.15 -7.95 12.21
N LEU A 130 -7.33 -8.13 11.17
CA LEU A 130 -7.75 -8.28 9.79
C LEU A 130 -8.40 -9.65 9.47
N GLY A 131 -8.50 -10.54 10.45
CA GLY A 131 -9.11 -11.87 10.31
C GLY A 131 -8.18 -12.92 9.70
N TYR A 132 -6.88 -12.66 9.64
CA TYR A 132 -5.91 -13.65 9.21
C TYR A 132 -5.55 -14.61 10.35
N SER A 133 -5.48 -15.90 10.06
CA SER A 133 -4.96 -16.93 10.96
C SER A 133 -3.48 -17.19 10.68
N TYR A 134 -2.68 -17.31 11.74
CA TYR A 134 -1.26 -17.63 11.64
C TYR A 134 -1.07 -19.08 11.16
N MET A 135 -0.22 -19.27 10.15
CA MET A 135 0.11 -20.60 9.61
C MET A 135 1.57 -21.01 9.79
N GLY A 136 2.46 -20.06 10.08
CA GLY A 136 3.90 -20.29 10.14
C GLY A 136 4.68 -18.99 9.91
N ILE A 137 6.01 -19.09 9.84
CA ILE A 137 6.90 -17.93 9.78
C ILE A 137 6.50 -17.00 8.61
N TYR A 138 6.05 -15.78 8.92
CA TYR A 138 5.53 -14.77 7.98
C TYR A 138 4.30 -15.16 7.13
N SER A 139 3.70 -16.33 7.36
CA SER A 139 2.60 -16.86 6.55
C SER A 139 1.28 -16.87 7.31
N PHE A 140 0.26 -16.34 6.65
CA PHE A 140 -1.07 -16.15 7.20
C PHE A 140 -2.14 -16.59 6.21
N ARG A 141 -3.32 -16.99 6.68
CA ARG A 141 -4.43 -17.41 5.80
C ARG A 141 -5.75 -16.80 6.24
N LYS A 142 -6.58 -16.44 5.27
CA LYS A 142 -7.93 -15.95 5.47
C LYS A 142 -8.85 -16.51 4.39
N THR A 143 -10.00 -17.03 4.81
CA THR A 143 -11.11 -17.30 3.89
C THR A 143 -11.82 -15.98 3.65
N ILE A 144 -11.87 -15.55 2.39
CA ILE A 144 -12.51 -14.30 2.00
C ILE A 144 -13.94 -14.60 1.58
N ARG A 145 -14.87 -13.72 1.98
CA ARG A 145 -16.28 -13.89 1.63
C ARG A 145 -16.49 -13.54 0.15
N PRO A 146 -17.42 -14.23 -0.55
CA PRO A 146 -17.84 -13.81 -1.87
C PRO A 146 -18.27 -12.33 -1.83
N SER A 147 -17.67 -11.52 -2.68
CA SER A 147 -18.07 -10.12 -2.82
C SER A 147 -19.33 -10.08 -3.67
N TYR A 148 -20.48 -9.95 -3.02
CA TYR A 148 -21.77 -9.73 -3.70
C TYR A 148 -21.88 -8.25 -4.10
N ILE A 149 -20.96 -7.76 -4.92
CA ILE A 149 -21.03 -6.41 -5.47
C ILE A 149 -21.44 -6.55 -6.94
N CYS A 150 -22.72 -6.24 -7.20
CA CYS A 150 -23.26 -5.98 -8.54
C CYS A 150 -22.63 -4.73 -9.16
#